data_AF-A0AAP6MNK7-F1
#
_entry.id   AF-A0AAP6MNK7-F1
#
_cell.length_a   1.000
_cell.length_b   1.000
_cell.length_c   1.000
_cell.angle_alpha   90.00
_cell.angle_beta   90.00
_cell.angle_gamma   90.00
#
_symmetry.space_group_name_H-M   'P 1'
#
loop_
_entity.id
_entity.type
_entity.pdbx_description
1 polymer ?
#
loop_
_entity_poly.entity_id
_entity_poly.type
_entity_poly.pdbx_seq_one_letter_code
_entity_poly.pdbx_strand_id
1 'polypeptide(L)' 'MPTTVRLSPEAENRLNRLAKATGRSKAFYLRRLVEDHLDDLEDIYLAEQRLEELRAGRSHTVKAEDVWGDLAD' A
#
# COMPACT_ATOMS: atom_id res chain seq x y z
N MET A 1 3.53 16.66 10.01
CA MET A 1 2.17 17.18 10.30
C MET A 1 1.34 16.07 10.94
N PRO A 2 0.39 16.36 11.84
CA PRO A 2 -0.47 15.32 12.40
C PRO A 2 -1.57 14.91 11.41
N THR A 3 -1.75 13.61 11.23
CA THR A 3 -2.86 13.03 10.46
C THR A 3 -3.86 12.40 11.43
N THR A 4 -5.13 12.76 11.28
CA THR A 4 -6.21 12.20 12.11
C THR A 4 -7.02 11.19 11.29
N VAL A 5 -7.13 9.98 11.82
CA VAL A 5 -7.91 8.90 11.20
C VAL A 5 -9.00 8.41 12.15
N ARG A 6 -10.16 8.06 11.62
CA ARG A 6 -11.24 7.41 12.38
C ARG A 6 -11.09 5.90 12.23
N LEU A 7 -10.97 5.21 13.35
CA LEU A 7 -10.90 3.76 13.40
C LEU A 7 -12.26 3.17 13.78
N SER A 8 -12.53 1.94 13.32
CA SER A 8 -13.65 1.17 13.87
C SER A 8 -13.39 0.88 15.36
N PRO A 9 -14.45 0.71 16.17
CA PRO A 9 -14.30 0.37 17.59
C PRO A 9 -13.45 -0.89 17.81
N GLU A 10 -13.57 -1.88 16.92
CA GLU A 10 -12.81 -3.11 16.98
C GLU A 10 -11.30 -2.87 16.73
N ALA A 11 -10.96 -2.12 15.68
CA ALA A 11 -9.57 -1.79 15.36
C ALA A 11 -8.91 -0.98 16.48
N GLU A 12 -9.63 -0.01 17.04
CA GLU A 12 -9.15 0.75 18.19
C GLU A 12 -8.90 -0.15 19.41
N ASN A 13 -9.81 -1.08 19.72
CA ASN A 13 -9.63 -2.03 20.81
C ASN A 13 -8.43 -2.97 20.60
N ARG A 14 -8.19 -3.43 19.37
CA ARG A 14 -6.99 -4.22 19.02
C ARG A 14 -5.71 -3.40 19.23
N LEU A 15 -5.70 -2.15 18.75
CA LEU A 15 -4.56 -1.24 18.89
C LEU A 15 -4.29 -0.91 20.37
N ASN A 16 -5.33 -0.72 21.17
CA ASN A 16 -5.24 -0.51 22.62
C ASN A 16 -4.57 -1.67 23.34
N ARG A 17 -4.98 -2.91 23.01
CA ARG A 17 -4.40 -4.12 23.61
C ARG A 17 -2.92 -4.27 23.23
N LEU A 18 -2.59 -4.07 21.95
CA LEU A 18 -1.22 -4.15 21.47
C LEU A 18 -0.30 -3.12 22.13
N ALA A 19 -0.75 -1.87 22.22
CA ALA A 19 -0.02 -0.80 22.90
C ALA A 19 0.25 -1.13 24.38
N LYS A 20 -0.78 -1.60 25.11
CA LYS A 20 -0.65 -2.01 26.52
C LYS A 20 0.31 -3.19 26.71
N ALA A 21 0.21 -4.21 25.86
CA ALA A 21 1.02 -5.43 25.98
C ALA A 21 2.51 -5.19 25.72
N THR A 22 2.85 -4.17 24.95
CA THR A 22 4.23 -3.91 24.47
C THR A 22 4.88 -2.68 25.10
N GLY A 23 4.10 -1.88 25.85
CA GLY A 23 4.56 -0.62 26.42
C GLY A 23 4.82 0.49 25.39
N ARG A 24 4.36 0.33 24.15
CA ARG A 24 4.52 1.34 23.08
C ARG A 24 3.23 2.12 22.87
N SER A 25 3.34 3.34 22.33
CA SER A 25 2.18 4.19 22.06
C SER A 25 1.38 3.69 20.85
N LYS A 26 0.07 4.01 20.81
CA LYS A 26 -0.75 3.74 19.61
C LYS A 26 -0.18 4.41 18.35
N ALA A 27 0.34 5.63 18.52
CA ALA A 27 0.92 6.40 17.42
C ALA A 27 2.16 5.73 16.80
N PHE A 28 2.96 5.02 17.60
CA PHE A 28 4.08 4.22 17.09
C PHE A 28 3.59 3.14 16.11
N TYR A 29 2.53 2.40 16.49
CA TYR A 29 1.96 1.36 15.64
C TYR A 29 1.24 1.91 14.42
N LEU A 30 0.49 3.00 14.55
CA LEU A 30 -0.17 3.63 13.40
C LEU A 30 0.84 4.11 12.37
N ARG A 31 1.93 4.75 12.82
CA ARG A 31 2.98 5.19 11.90
C ARG A 31 3.61 4.01 11.18
N ARG A 32 3.97 2.96 11.92
CA ARG A 32 4.55 1.74 11.36
C ARG A 32 3.61 1.06 10.37
N LEU A 33 2.32 0.95 10.68
CA LEU A 33 1.33 0.37 9.77
C LEU A 33 1.19 1.17 8.48
N VAL A 34 1.33 2.49 8.53
CA VAL A 34 1.30 3.33 7.32
C VAL A 34 2.60 3.14 6.54
N GLU A 35 3.76 3.29 7.19
CA GLU A 35 5.07 3.18 6.54
C GLU A 35 5.32 1.79 5.94
N ASP A 36 4.95 0.71 6.65
CA ASP A 36 5.19 -0.67 6.22
C ASP A 36 4.21 -1.13 5.11
N HIS A 37 3.11 -0.41 4.85
CA HIS A 37 2.07 -0.83 3.89
C HIS A 37 1.71 0.21 2.83
N LEU A 38 2.35 1.38 2.83
CA LEU A 38 2.06 2.41 1.85
C LEU A 38 2.48 1.95 0.45
N ASP A 39 3.68 1.38 0.32
CA ASP A 39 4.23 0.89 -0.94
C ASP A 39 3.31 -0.17 -1.58
N ASP A 40 2.83 -1.13 -0.79
CA ASP A 40 1.89 -2.17 -1.25
C ASP A 40 0.57 -1.56 -1.78
N LEU A 41 0.06 -0.52 -1.10
CA LEU A 41 -1.15 0.18 -1.53
C LEU A 41 -0.90 0.94 -2.83
N GLU A 42 0.22 1.66 -2.92
CA GLU A 42 0.62 2.39 -4.12
C GLU A 42 0.71 1.45 -5.33
N ASP A 43 1.38 0.30 -5.19
CA ASP A 43 1.50 -0.70 -6.25
C ASP A 43 0.13 -1.21 -6.73
N ILE A 44 -0.78 -1.53 -5.81
CA ILE A 44 -2.13 -2.00 -6.17
C ILE A 44 -2.87 -0.91 -6.94
N TYR A 45 -2.95 0.30 -6.40
CA TYR A 45 -3.72 1.38 -7.03
C TYR A 45 -3.13 1.80 -8.38
N LEU A 46 -1.79 1.84 -8.50
CA LEU A 46 -1.13 2.12 -9.77
C LEU A 46 -1.39 1.02 -10.79
N ALA A 47 -1.33 -0.26 -10.40
CA ALA A 47 -1.63 -1.38 -11.29
C ALA A 47 -3.09 -1.36 -11.76
N GLU A 48 -4.04 -1.10 -10.85
CA GLU A 48 -5.47 -0.95 -11.17
C GLU A 48 -5.69 0.20 -12.16
N GLN A 49 -5.10 1.37 -11.90
CA GLN A 49 -5.18 2.51 -12.81
C GLN A 49 -4.63 2.16 -14.20
N ARG A 50 -3.47 1.50 -14.28
CA ARG A 50 -2.88 1.07 -15.55
C ARG A 50 -3.78 0.10 -16.31
N LEU A 51 -4.44 -0.82 -15.60
CA LEU A 51 -5.39 -1.75 -16.20
C LEU A 51 -6.62 -1.02 -16.74
N GLU A 52 -7.14 -0.02 -16.03
CA GLU A 52 -8.25 0.81 -16.51
C GLU A 52 -7.88 1.62 -17.76
N GLU A 53 -6.70 2.24 -17.78
CA GLU A 53 -6.18 2.96 -18.95
C GLU A 53 -6.02 2.05 -20.16
N LEU A 54 -5.50 0.84 -19.96
CA LEU A 54 -5.39 -0.16 -21.02
C LEU A 54 -6.75 -0.55 -21.59
N ARG A 55 -7.73 -0.84 -20.71
CA ARG A 55 -9.11 -1.17 -21.11
C ARG A 55 -9.79 -0.03 -21.85
N ALA A 56 -9.46 1.22 -21.50
CA ALA A 56 -9.98 2.40 -22.16
C ALA A 56 -9.20 2.80 -23.43
N GLY A 57 -8.20 2.02 -23.86
CA GLY A 57 -7.39 2.30 -25.05
C GLY A 57 -6.44 3.49 -24.90
N ARG A 58 -6.18 3.94 -23.67
CA ARG A 58 -5.24 5.04 -23.35
C ARG A 58 -3.84 4.55 -22.98
N SER A 59 -3.66 3.24 -22.89
CA SER A 59 -2.37 2.58 -22.66
C SER A 59 -2.17 1.44 -23.67
N HIS A 60 -0.94 0.96 -23.83
CA HIS A 60 -0.58 -0.11 -24.75
C HIS A 60 0.14 -1.23 -24.03
N THR A 61 0.20 -2.40 -24.67
CA THR A 61 1.00 -3.55 -24.20
C THR A 61 2.26 -3.67 -25.05
N VAL A 62 3.30 -4.24 -24.47
CA VAL A 62 4.53 -4.64 -25.15
C VAL A 62 4.63 -6.16 -25.10
N LYS A 63 5.30 -6.78 -26.08
CA LYS A 63 5.50 -8.23 -26.04
C LYS A 63 6.52 -8.57 -24.96
N ALA A 64 6.38 -9.75 -24.36
CA ALA A 64 7.29 -10.20 -23.31
C ALA A 64 8.75 -10.31 -23.82
N GLU A 65 8.94 -10.77 -25.05
CA GLU A 65 10.26 -10.88 -25.71
C GLU A 65 10.99 -9.53 -25.75
N ASP A 66 10.28 -8.44 -26.07
CA ASP A 66 10.84 -7.10 -26.14
C ASP A 66 11.27 -6.58 -24.74
N VAL A 67 10.61 -7.02 -23.66
CA VAL A 67 10.93 -6.60 -22.29
C VAL A 67 12.14 -7.37 -21.73
N TRP A 68 12.18 -8.68 -21.95
CA TRP A 68 13.22 -9.54 -21.37
C TRP A 68 14.50 -9.58 -22.21
N GLY A 69 14.41 -9.35 -23.52
CA GLY A 69 15.56 -9.32 -24.42
C GLY A 69 16.62 -8.30 -24.00
N ASP A 70 16.18 -7.13 -23.54
CA ASP A 70 17.07 -6.01 -23.16
C ASP A 70 17.77 -6.19 -21.80
N LEU A 71 17.38 -7.19 -20.99
CA LEU A 71 17.93 -7.46 -19.66
C LEU A 71 19.01 -8.56 -19.68
N ALA A 72 19.24 -9.21 -20.82
CA ALA A 72 20.15 -10.35 -20.97
C ALA A 72 21.58 -9.96 -21.42
N ASP A 73 21.85 -8.66 -21.63
CA ASP A 73 23.14 -8.09 -22.01
C ASP A 73 23.84 -7.34 -20.86
#